data_AF-A0A640VKR2-F1
#
_entry.id   AF-A0A640VKR2-F1
#
_cell.length_a   1.000
_cell.length_b   1.000
_cell.length_c   1.000
_cell.angle_alpha   90.00
_cell.angle_beta   90.00
_cell.angle_gamma   90.00
#
_symmetry.space_group_name_H-M   'P 1'
#
loop_
_entity.id
_entity.type
_entity.pdbx_description
1 polymer ?
#
loop_
_entity_poly.entity_id
_entity_poly.type
_entity_poly.pdbx_seq_one_letter_code
_entity_poly.pdbx_strand_id
1 'polypeptide(L)'
;MRAPLAAPLILTVAPALAEPVTLTADIWADNWFEMSVNGIKVVEDSVPITTERSFNAETVTFTVEPPMTIAIKAMDFKENDSGLEYIGSRRQQMGDGGLIAQFVDAETGEIMAVTDDTMRCLVVHHAPIDRSCAASSDPVAGAGACGFEMTAEPVDWTAPAFDASDWPQATVHSSSAVDPKDGYDAISWSPRAQFIWGPDLERDNTILCRATIE
;
A
#
# COMPACT_ATOMS: atom_id res chain seq x y z
N MET A 1 -20.46 70.50 0.05
CA MET A 1 -19.71 69.44 0.74
C MET A 1 -19.94 68.14 -0.01
N ARG A 2 -18.94 67.63 -0.74
CA ARG A 2 -19.00 66.35 -1.45
C ARG A 2 -18.15 65.35 -0.67
N ALA A 3 -18.78 64.32 -0.12
CA ALA A 3 -18.08 63.23 0.54
C ALA A 3 -17.39 62.35 -0.51
N PRO A 4 -16.13 61.92 -0.30
CA PRO A 4 -15.50 60.97 -1.21
C PRO A 4 -16.07 59.57 -0.94
N LEU A 5 -16.45 58.86 -1.99
CA LEU A 5 -16.70 57.43 -1.91
C LEU A 5 -15.34 56.72 -1.77
N ALA A 6 -15.11 56.05 -0.66
CA ALA A 6 -14.03 55.09 -0.50
C ALA A 6 -14.50 53.74 -1.07
N ALA A 7 -13.85 53.27 -2.13
CA ALA A 7 -14.05 51.92 -2.65
C ALA A 7 -13.27 50.92 -1.76
N PRO A 8 -13.87 49.80 -1.34
CA PRO A 8 -13.18 48.80 -0.54
C PRO A 8 -12.17 48.06 -1.43
N LEU A 9 -10.90 48.08 -1.03
CA LEU A 9 -9.86 47.27 -1.63
C LEU A 9 -10.03 45.83 -1.13
N ILE A 10 -10.59 44.96 -1.98
CA ILE A 10 -10.66 43.53 -1.71
C ILE A 10 -9.27 42.95 -1.98
N LEU A 11 -8.54 42.62 -0.92
CA LEU A 11 -7.26 41.94 -1.00
C LEU A 11 -7.52 40.45 -1.25
N THR A 12 -7.34 40.00 -2.49
CA THR A 12 -7.34 38.57 -2.82
C THR A 12 -6.04 37.96 -2.29
N VAL A 13 -6.12 37.22 -1.19
CA VAL A 13 -5.02 36.35 -0.74
C VAL A 13 -4.98 35.16 -1.69
N ALA A 14 -3.98 35.12 -2.56
CA ALA A 14 -3.68 33.88 -3.28
C ALA A 14 -3.12 32.87 -2.27
N PRO A 15 -3.57 31.60 -2.28
CA PRO A 15 -2.92 30.58 -1.47
C PRO A 15 -1.44 30.51 -1.85
N ALA A 16 -0.56 30.52 -0.85
CA ALA A 16 0.84 30.20 -1.08
C ALA A 16 0.90 28.77 -1.62
N LEU A 17 1.58 28.56 -2.75
CA LEU A 17 1.89 27.22 -3.21
C LEU A 17 2.80 26.60 -2.15
N ALA A 18 2.49 25.38 -1.71
CA ALA A 18 3.36 24.65 -0.81
C ALA A 18 4.69 24.41 -1.53
N GLU A 19 5.81 24.66 -0.84
CA GLU A 19 7.12 24.39 -1.40
C GLU A 19 7.29 22.87 -1.57
N PRO A 20 7.89 22.40 -2.69
CA PRO A 20 8.18 20.98 -2.85
C PRO A 20 9.02 20.44 -1.69
N VAL A 21 8.67 19.25 -1.20
CA VAL A 21 9.41 18.52 -0.19
C VAL A 21 10.12 17.33 -0.84
N THR A 22 11.33 17.03 -0.38
CA THR A 22 12.04 15.80 -0.76
C THR A 22 11.77 14.75 0.32
N LEU A 23 11.13 13.66 -0.07
CA LEU A 23 10.80 12.55 0.82
C LEU A 23 11.67 11.33 0.52
N THR A 24 12.09 10.65 1.57
CA THR A 24 12.57 9.27 1.53
C THR A 24 11.42 8.36 1.96
N ALA A 25 11.05 7.42 1.09
CA ALA A 25 10.14 6.34 1.41
C ALA A 25 10.95 5.06 1.70
N ASP A 26 10.79 4.53 2.91
CA ASP A 26 11.22 3.17 3.25
C ASP A 26 10.00 2.26 3.25
N ILE A 27 10.06 1.14 2.54
CA ILE A 27 8.93 0.23 2.34
C ILE A 27 9.41 -1.21 2.46
N TRP A 28 8.66 -2.04 3.18
CA TRP A 28 8.83 -3.49 3.20
C TRP A 28 7.48 -4.15 2.91
N ALA A 29 7.49 -5.17 2.06
CA ALA A 29 6.29 -5.92 1.71
C ALA A 29 6.56 -7.43 1.71
N ASP A 30 5.57 -8.19 2.17
CA ASP A 30 5.44 -9.62 1.93
C ASP A 30 4.41 -9.83 0.80
N ASN A 31 4.79 -10.00 -0.46
CA ASN A 31 6.16 -10.13 -1.02
C ASN A 31 6.58 -9.02 -1.98
N TRP A 32 5.62 -8.26 -2.51
CA TRP A 32 5.88 -7.30 -3.58
C TRP A 32 5.01 -6.07 -3.41
N PHE A 33 5.52 -4.93 -3.88
CA PHE A 33 4.74 -3.72 -3.97
C PHE A 33 5.10 -2.86 -5.19
N GLU A 34 4.20 -1.95 -5.53
CA GLU A 34 4.44 -0.80 -6.40
C GLU A 34 3.83 0.43 -5.73
N MET A 35 4.59 1.52 -5.72
CA MET A 35 4.13 2.81 -5.21
C MET A 35 4.09 3.87 -6.30
N SER A 36 2.99 4.61 -6.32
CA SER A 36 2.79 5.82 -7.10
C SER A 36 2.56 7.03 -6.20
N VAL A 37 2.97 8.19 -6.68
CA VAL A 37 2.73 9.49 -6.05
C VAL A 37 2.04 10.39 -7.05
N ASN A 38 0.86 10.91 -6.69
CA ASN A 38 0.03 11.74 -7.56
C ASN A 38 -0.23 11.11 -8.95
N GLY A 39 -0.45 9.80 -8.99
CA GLY A 39 -0.68 9.04 -10.23
C GLY A 39 0.57 8.66 -11.02
N ILE A 40 1.76 9.06 -10.57
CA ILE A 40 3.03 8.75 -11.23
C ILE A 40 3.75 7.67 -10.44
N LYS A 41 4.07 6.53 -11.07
CA LYS A 41 4.86 5.47 -10.46
C LYS A 41 6.25 5.97 -10.05
N VAL A 42 6.62 5.74 -8.79
CA VAL A 42 7.89 6.16 -8.19
C VAL A 42 8.82 4.98 -7.98
N VAL A 43 8.31 3.87 -7.47
CA VAL A 43 9.11 2.68 -7.16
C VAL A 43 8.27 1.42 -7.34
N GLU A 44 8.95 0.34 -7.69
CA GLU A 44 8.47 -1.03 -7.70
C GLU A 44 9.53 -1.87 -6.98
N ASP A 45 9.10 -2.92 -6.29
CA ASP A 45 10.01 -3.89 -5.68
C ASP A 45 11.03 -4.39 -6.72
N SER A 46 12.31 -4.44 -6.34
CA SER A 46 13.38 -4.85 -7.24
C SER A 46 13.33 -6.33 -7.58
N VAL A 47 12.62 -7.15 -6.80
CA VAL A 47 12.42 -8.58 -7.06
C VAL A 47 11.03 -8.81 -7.62
N PRO A 48 10.89 -9.55 -8.74
CA PRO A 48 9.59 -9.83 -9.33
C PRO A 48 8.68 -10.60 -8.38
N ILE A 49 7.38 -10.28 -8.40
CA ILE A 49 6.31 -11.03 -7.69
C ILE A 49 6.25 -12.53 -8.04
N THR A 50 6.94 -13.00 -9.08
CA THR A 50 7.04 -14.43 -9.39
C THR A 50 8.15 -15.15 -8.64
N THR A 51 8.85 -14.47 -7.72
CA THR A 51 9.96 -15.03 -6.94
C THR A 51 9.45 -15.56 -5.61
N GLU A 52 9.60 -16.86 -5.38
CA GLU A 52 9.32 -17.46 -4.07
C GLU A 52 10.15 -16.77 -2.97
N ARG A 53 9.52 -16.45 -1.83
CA ARG A 53 10.19 -15.91 -0.64
C ARG A 53 10.97 -14.62 -0.90
N SER A 54 10.38 -13.71 -1.68
CA SER A 54 10.92 -12.37 -1.86
C SER A 54 10.59 -11.52 -0.65
N PHE A 55 11.59 -11.22 0.18
CA PHE A 55 11.44 -10.41 1.38
C PHE A 55 12.42 -9.24 1.29
N ASN A 56 12.01 -8.17 0.61
CA ASN A 56 12.85 -6.99 0.42
C ASN A 56 12.30 -5.79 1.17
N ALA A 57 13.23 -4.94 1.59
CA ALA A 57 12.93 -3.55 1.89
C ALA A 57 13.55 -2.67 0.79
N GLU A 58 12.81 -1.66 0.38
CA GLU A 58 13.24 -0.66 -0.60
C GLU A 58 13.27 0.72 0.06
N THR A 59 14.30 1.50 -0.27
CA THR A 59 14.42 2.90 0.13
C THR A 59 14.56 3.74 -1.13
N VAL A 60 13.64 4.69 -1.35
CA VAL A 60 13.65 5.59 -2.51
C VAL A 60 13.46 7.05 -2.08
N THR A 61 14.16 7.96 -2.75
CA THR A 61 14.00 9.40 -2.53
C THR A 61 13.37 10.07 -3.75
N PHE A 62 12.38 10.94 -3.52
CA PHE A 62 11.68 11.68 -4.56
C PHE A 62 11.25 13.06 -4.06
N THR A 63 10.98 14.00 -4.97
CA THR A 63 10.53 15.36 -4.64
C THR A 63 9.11 15.58 -5.15
N VAL A 64 8.24 16.14 -4.32
CA VAL A 64 6.82 16.35 -4.64
C VAL A 64 6.25 17.55 -3.87
N GLU A 65 5.25 18.21 -4.44
CA GLU A 65 4.51 19.31 -3.79
C GLU A 65 3.36 18.74 -2.92
N PRO A 66 3.23 19.17 -1.66
CA PRO A 66 2.05 18.88 -0.85
C PRO A 66 0.80 19.70 -1.28
N PRO A 67 -0.42 19.21 -1.01
CA PRO A 67 -0.71 17.86 -0.55
C PRO A 67 -0.46 16.83 -1.66
N MET A 68 -0.05 15.62 -1.28
CA MET A 68 0.28 14.54 -2.21
C MET A 68 -0.48 13.26 -1.86
N THR A 69 -0.95 12.54 -2.87
CA THR A 69 -1.51 11.20 -2.72
C THR A 69 -0.41 10.17 -2.89
N ILE A 70 -0.20 9.36 -1.86
CA ILE A 70 0.57 8.12 -1.94
C ILE A 70 -0.41 6.98 -2.21
N ALA A 71 -0.09 6.15 -3.20
CA ALA A 71 -0.85 4.98 -3.58
C ALA A 71 0.08 3.77 -3.70
N ILE A 72 -0.21 2.68 -2.98
CA ILE A 72 0.61 1.48 -2.93
C ILE A 72 -0.27 0.28 -3.30
N LYS A 73 0.14 -0.45 -4.35
CA LYS A 73 -0.37 -1.79 -4.62
C LYS A 73 0.57 -2.77 -3.94
N ALA A 74 0.05 -3.64 -3.08
CA ALA A 74 0.83 -4.71 -2.47
C ALA A 74 0.25 -6.07 -2.84
N MET A 75 1.14 -7.04 -3.06
CA MET A 75 0.81 -8.39 -3.47
C MET A 75 1.57 -9.42 -2.62
N ASP A 76 0.82 -10.38 -2.10
CA ASP A 76 1.35 -11.64 -1.59
C ASP A 76 1.68 -12.58 -2.76
N PHE A 77 2.73 -13.39 -2.61
CA PHE A 77 3.09 -14.38 -3.61
C PHE A 77 1.98 -15.44 -3.72
N LYS A 78 1.63 -15.77 -4.95
CA LYS A 78 0.73 -16.87 -5.28
C LYS A 78 1.12 -17.43 -6.63
N GLU A 79 1.11 -18.74 -6.79
CA GLU A 79 1.44 -19.36 -8.08
C GLU A 79 0.31 -19.19 -9.10
N ASN A 80 -0.94 -19.06 -8.63
CA ASN A 80 -2.10 -18.72 -9.43
C ASN A 80 -3.25 -18.16 -8.54
N ASP A 81 -4.41 -17.90 -9.14
CA ASP A 81 -5.56 -17.27 -8.47
C ASP A 81 -6.18 -18.12 -7.35
N SER A 82 -5.74 -19.37 -7.10
CA SER A 82 -6.14 -20.09 -5.90
C SER A 82 -5.64 -19.44 -4.61
N GLY A 83 -4.67 -18.52 -4.70
CA GLY A 83 -4.01 -17.91 -3.54
C GLY A 83 -3.04 -18.85 -2.83
N LEU A 84 -2.67 -19.96 -3.48
CA LEU A 84 -1.70 -20.91 -2.93
C LEU A 84 -0.30 -20.66 -3.45
N GLU A 85 0.65 -20.93 -2.58
CA GLU A 85 2.07 -21.02 -2.86
C GLU A 85 2.49 -22.51 -2.98
N TYR A 86 3.52 -22.78 -3.80
CA TYR A 86 4.17 -24.09 -3.91
C TYR A 86 3.22 -25.29 -4.14
N ILE A 87 2.20 -25.10 -4.98
CA ILE A 87 1.17 -26.05 -5.38
C ILE A 87 1.77 -27.40 -5.78
N GLY A 88 1.21 -28.46 -5.22
CA GLY A 88 1.63 -29.84 -5.47
C GLY A 88 2.93 -30.24 -4.77
N SER A 89 3.58 -29.33 -4.04
CA SER A 89 4.76 -29.63 -3.23
C SER A 89 4.39 -29.94 -1.77
N ARG A 90 5.38 -30.39 -0.98
CA ARG A 90 5.21 -30.56 0.48
C ARG A 90 5.13 -29.24 1.26
N ARG A 91 5.38 -28.11 0.59
CA ARG A 91 5.35 -26.75 1.15
C ARG A 91 4.05 -26.02 0.81
N GLN A 92 3.09 -26.67 0.15
CA GLN A 92 1.85 -26.03 -0.28
C GLN A 92 1.15 -25.37 0.91
N GLN A 93 0.88 -24.07 0.78
CA GLN A 93 0.30 -23.25 1.83
C GLN A 93 -0.43 -22.04 1.22
N MET A 94 -1.21 -21.35 2.05
CA MET A 94 -1.60 -19.97 1.78
C MET A 94 -0.45 -19.08 2.19
N GLY A 95 -0.28 -17.93 1.54
CA GLY A 95 0.75 -16.96 1.91
C GLY A 95 0.43 -16.20 3.20
N ASP A 96 1.28 -15.25 3.52
CA ASP A 96 1.21 -14.37 4.67
C ASP A 96 1.59 -12.96 4.25
N GLY A 97 0.60 -12.19 3.80
CA GLY A 97 0.83 -10.83 3.31
C GLY A 97 1.20 -9.83 4.40
N GLY A 98 1.76 -8.70 4.01
CA GLY A 98 1.98 -7.58 4.92
C GLY A 98 2.68 -6.42 4.25
N LEU A 99 2.36 -5.20 4.66
CA LEU A 99 3.04 -3.99 4.17
C LEU A 99 3.32 -3.06 5.35
N ILE A 100 4.54 -2.53 5.41
CA ILE A 100 4.89 -1.42 6.29
C ILE A 100 5.68 -0.39 5.49
N ALA A 101 5.34 0.90 5.66
CA ALA A 101 6.07 1.98 5.04
C ALA A 101 6.15 3.22 5.94
N GLN A 102 7.17 4.04 5.70
CA GLN A 102 7.32 5.36 6.28
C GLN A 102 7.81 6.35 5.23
N PHE A 103 7.39 7.60 5.38
CA PHE A 103 7.72 8.72 4.51
C PHE A 103 8.38 9.79 5.36
N VAL A 104 9.65 10.05 5.09
CA VAL A 104 10.52 10.89 5.91
C VAL A 104 10.99 12.06 5.07
N ASP A 105 10.87 13.28 5.60
CA ASP A 105 11.52 14.44 5.00
C ASP A 105 13.04 14.23 4.98
N ALA A 106 13.63 14.22 3.79
CA ALA A 106 15.02 13.87 3.58
C ALA A 106 15.99 14.94 4.10
N GLU A 107 15.54 16.18 4.28
CA GLU A 107 16.36 17.29 4.80
C GLU A 107 16.33 17.35 6.32
N THR A 108 15.15 17.16 6.92
CA THR A 108 14.93 17.35 8.36
C THR A 108 14.94 16.04 9.15
N GLY A 109 14.67 14.90 8.50
CA GLY A 109 14.45 13.60 9.14
C GLY A 109 13.07 13.48 9.81
N GLU A 110 12.15 14.42 9.57
CA GLU A 110 10.80 14.37 10.12
C GLU A 110 9.96 13.26 9.47
N ILE A 111 9.23 12.48 10.27
CA ILE A 111 8.27 11.49 9.77
C ILE A 111 6.99 12.21 9.32
N MET A 112 6.83 12.36 8.02
CA MET A 112 5.68 13.00 7.38
C MET A 112 4.45 12.08 7.39
N ALA A 113 4.64 10.79 7.11
CA ALA A 113 3.57 9.80 7.15
C ALA A 113 4.12 8.39 7.38
N VAL A 114 3.22 7.48 7.73
CA VAL A 114 3.50 6.05 7.89
C VAL A 114 2.29 5.25 7.40
N THR A 115 2.47 3.95 7.20
CA THR A 115 1.34 3.03 7.12
C THR A 115 0.72 2.87 8.51
N ASP A 116 -0.58 3.10 8.61
CA ASP A 116 -1.40 2.92 9.81
C ASP A 116 -2.87 2.67 9.44
N ASP A 117 -3.72 2.52 10.45
CA ASP A 117 -5.18 2.29 10.29
C ASP A 117 -5.94 3.45 9.62
N THR A 118 -5.30 4.60 9.39
CA THR A 118 -5.95 5.74 8.74
C THR A 118 -5.96 5.62 7.21
N MET A 119 -5.06 4.80 6.65
CA MET A 119 -5.00 4.55 5.21
C MET A 119 -6.28 3.86 4.72
N ARG A 120 -6.64 4.13 3.46
CA ARG A 120 -7.77 3.47 2.78
C ARG A 120 -7.25 2.32 1.94
N CYS A 121 -7.75 1.10 2.16
CA CYS A 121 -7.27 -0.09 1.49
C CYS A 121 -8.44 -0.90 0.88
N LEU A 122 -8.33 -1.26 -0.40
CA LEU A 122 -9.26 -2.12 -1.11
C LEU A 122 -8.58 -3.47 -1.41
N VAL A 123 -9.21 -4.56 -0.99
CA VAL A 123 -8.83 -5.91 -1.42
C VAL A 123 -9.35 -6.12 -2.84
N VAL A 124 -8.45 -6.45 -3.77
CA VAL A 124 -8.78 -6.72 -5.18
C VAL A 124 -8.55 -8.18 -5.57
N HIS A 125 -7.96 -8.98 -4.68
CA HIS A 125 -7.85 -10.42 -4.82
C HIS A 125 -7.98 -11.10 -3.46
N HIS A 126 -9.02 -11.91 -3.27
CA HIS A 126 -9.26 -12.73 -2.09
C HIS A 126 -9.34 -14.21 -2.47
N ALA A 127 -8.41 -15.02 -1.96
CA ALA A 127 -8.35 -16.45 -2.25
C ALA A 127 -7.49 -17.19 -1.20
N PRO A 128 -7.74 -18.49 -0.98
CA PRO A 128 -8.88 -19.25 -1.44
C PRO A 128 -10.17 -18.85 -0.67
N ILE A 129 -11.34 -19.03 -1.26
CA ILE A 129 -12.61 -18.81 -0.53
C ILE A 129 -12.77 -19.74 0.68
N ASP A 130 -12.11 -20.90 0.67
CA ASP A 130 -12.05 -21.85 1.78
C ASP A 130 -10.60 -22.33 2.02
N ARG A 131 -10.12 -22.15 3.25
CA ARG A 131 -8.75 -22.51 3.68
C ARG A 131 -8.41 -24.00 3.48
N SER A 132 -9.41 -24.87 3.38
CA SER A 132 -9.21 -26.30 3.06
C SER A 132 -8.58 -26.52 1.67
N CYS A 133 -8.60 -25.53 0.78
CA CYS A 133 -7.87 -25.57 -0.49
C CYS A 133 -6.38 -25.90 -0.30
N ALA A 134 -5.74 -25.35 0.75
CA ALA A 134 -4.33 -25.60 1.05
C ALA A 134 -4.02 -27.09 1.32
N ALA A 135 -5.01 -27.88 1.74
CA ALA A 135 -4.87 -29.31 1.97
C ALA A 135 -5.20 -30.17 0.73
N SER A 136 -5.64 -29.56 -0.38
CA SER A 136 -5.97 -30.29 -1.61
C SER A 136 -4.71 -30.88 -2.24
N SER A 137 -4.77 -32.14 -2.68
CA SER A 137 -3.70 -32.77 -3.46
C SER A 137 -3.66 -32.32 -4.92
N ASP A 138 -4.73 -31.69 -5.40
CA ASP A 138 -4.89 -31.19 -6.77
C ASP A 138 -5.74 -29.90 -6.74
N PRO A 139 -5.19 -28.79 -6.22
CA PRO A 139 -5.91 -27.54 -6.15
C PRO A 139 -6.08 -26.95 -7.55
N VAL A 140 -7.32 -26.59 -7.89
CA VAL A 140 -7.66 -25.96 -9.17
C VAL A 140 -8.27 -24.61 -8.88
N ALA A 141 -7.59 -23.53 -9.28
CA ALA A 141 -8.07 -22.17 -9.11
C ALA A 141 -9.49 -22.01 -9.70
N GLY A 142 -10.39 -21.41 -8.93
CA GLY A 142 -11.79 -21.21 -9.31
C GLY A 142 -12.71 -22.42 -9.06
N ALA A 143 -12.19 -23.53 -8.51
CA ALA A 143 -12.98 -24.74 -8.26
C ALA A 143 -13.05 -25.11 -6.78
N GLY A 144 -14.26 -25.42 -6.30
CA GLY A 144 -14.49 -25.91 -4.94
C GLY A 144 -13.92 -24.96 -3.88
N ALA A 145 -13.11 -25.50 -2.97
CA ALA A 145 -12.45 -24.71 -1.92
C ALA A 145 -11.49 -23.65 -2.48
N CYS A 146 -10.91 -23.90 -3.66
CA CYS A 146 -9.91 -23.05 -4.31
C CYS A 146 -10.52 -21.95 -5.20
N GLY A 147 -11.78 -21.59 -4.95
CA GLY A 147 -12.39 -20.40 -5.54
C GLY A 147 -11.70 -19.12 -5.08
N PHE A 148 -11.94 -18.03 -5.81
CA PHE A 148 -11.38 -16.71 -5.51
C PHE A 148 -12.37 -15.60 -5.87
N GLU A 149 -12.19 -14.45 -5.25
CA GLU A 149 -12.85 -13.20 -5.61
C GLU A 149 -11.78 -12.24 -6.14
N MET A 150 -12.01 -11.71 -7.34
CA MET A 150 -11.10 -10.78 -7.98
C MET A 150 -11.88 -9.62 -8.57
N THR A 151 -11.42 -8.40 -8.28
CA THR A 151 -11.97 -7.18 -8.85
C THR A 151 -10.89 -6.45 -9.62
N ALA A 152 -11.24 -5.86 -10.75
CA ALA A 152 -10.31 -5.02 -11.49
C ALA A 152 -9.89 -3.81 -10.65
N GLU A 153 -8.63 -3.41 -10.77
CA GLU A 153 -8.15 -2.16 -10.17
C GLU A 153 -8.98 -0.98 -10.74
N PRO A 154 -9.50 -0.07 -9.90
CA PRO A 154 -10.26 1.06 -10.40
C PRO A 154 -9.38 1.96 -11.28
N VAL A 155 -9.92 2.43 -12.40
CA VAL A 155 -9.18 3.33 -13.29
C VAL A 155 -8.80 4.60 -12.52
N ASP A 156 -7.56 5.06 -12.72
CA ASP A 156 -6.98 6.25 -12.09
C ASP A 156 -6.96 6.24 -10.55
N TRP A 157 -7.01 5.07 -9.90
CA TRP A 157 -7.06 4.96 -8.43
C TRP A 157 -5.85 5.59 -7.70
N THR A 158 -4.73 5.73 -8.40
CA THR A 158 -3.50 6.36 -7.91
C THR A 158 -3.49 7.88 -8.03
N ALA A 159 -4.43 8.47 -8.78
CA ALA A 159 -4.49 9.91 -9.01
C ALA A 159 -5.01 10.67 -7.77
N PRO A 160 -4.60 11.94 -7.57
CA PRO A 160 -5.06 12.74 -6.43
C PRO A 160 -6.57 12.93 -6.38
N ALA A 161 -7.21 13.02 -7.55
CA ALA A 161 -8.63 13.28 -7.69
C ALA A 161 -9.53 12.04 -7.50
N PHE A 162 -8.95 10.85 -7.35
CA PHE A 162 -9.74 9.63 -7.13
C PHE A 162 -10.46 9.70 -5.78
N ASP A 163 -11.74 9.32 -5.75
CA ASP A 163 -12.52 9.22 -4.52
C ASP A 163 -12.45 7.79 -3.97
N ALA A 164 -11.75 7.63 -2.84
CA ALA A 164 -11.65 6.36 -2.12
C ALA A 164 -12.40 6.39 -0.78
N SER A 165 -13.40 7.28 -0.63
CA SER A 165 -14.18 7.37 0.61
C SER A 165 -14.96 6.09 0.93
N ASP A 166 -15.33 5.33 -0.09
CA ASP A 166 -16.00 4.03 0.03
C ASP A 166 -15.04 2.86 0.34
N TRP A 167 -13.72 3.07 0.26
CA TRP A 167 -12.76 2.04 0.64
C TRP A 167 -12.71 1.91 2.16
N PRO A 168 -12.64 0.69 2.72
CA PRO A 168 -12.47 0.52 4.14
C PRO A 168 -11.10 1.06 4.58
N GLN A 169 -10.99 1.35 5.87
CA GLN A 169 -9.69 1.62 6.48
C GLN A 169 -8.83 0.35 6.48
N ALA A 170 -7.52 0.56 6.47
CA ALA A 170 -6.54 -0.50 6.56
C ALA A 170 -6.73 -1.34 7.82
N THR A 171 -6.49 -2.65 7.72
CA THR A 171 -6.43 -3.52 8.91
C THR A 171 -4.99 -3.55 9.41
N VAL A 172 -4.80 -3.17 10.67
CA VAL A 172 -3.49 -3.25 11.33
C VAL A 172 -3.26 -4.65 11.86
N HIS A 173 -2.09 -5.19 11.54
CA HIS A 173 -1.62 -6.49 12.02
C HIS A 173 -0.39 -6.32 12.92
N SER A 174 -0.22 -7.23 13.87
CA SER A 174 0.98 -7.19 14.72
C SER A 174 2.20 -7.71 13.96
N SER A 175 3.38 -7.23 14.32
CA SER A 175 4.65 -7.79 13.82
C SER A 175 4.75 -9.29 14.07
N SER A 176 4.16 -9.82 15.14
CA SER A 176 4.13 -11.28 15.39
C SER A 176 3.19 -12.06 14.49
N ALA A 177 2.16 -11.42 13.92
CA ALA A 177 1.22 -12.04 13.00
C ALA A 177 1.75 -12.02 11.57
N VAL A 178 2.40 -10.92 11.18
CA VAL A 178 3.09 -10.78 9.89
C VAL A 178 4.42 -11.56 9.88
N ASP A 179 5.09 -11.65 11.02
CA ASP A 179 6.38 -12.35 11.19
C ASP A 179 7.41 -11.91 10.12
N PRO A 180 7.70 -10.60 9.99
CA PRO A 180 8.45 -10.03 8.88
C PRO A 180 9.82 -10.68 8.75
N LYS A 181 10.21 -10.93 7.51
CA LYS A 181 11.43 -11.65 7.14
C LYS A 181 12.54 -10.68 6.73
N ASP A 182 13.47 -11.16 5.91
CA ASP A 182 14.64 -10.42 5.46
C ASP A 182 14.30 -9.00 4.97
N GLY A 183 15.27 -8.09 5.05
CA GLY A 183 15.10 -6.69 4.68
C GLY A 183 14.44 -5.81 5.75
N TYR A 184 13.45 -6.32 6.50
CA TYR A 184 12.71 -5.51 7.49
C TYR A 184 13.62 -4.84 8.53
N ASP A 185 14.55 -5.60 9.13
CA ASP A 185 15.47 -5.11 10.16
C ASP A 185 16.57 -4.18 9.62
N ALA A 186 16.69 -4.02 8.29
CA ALA A 186 17.62 -3.06 7.68
C ALA A 186 17.12 -1.62 7.79
N ILE A 187 15.83 -1.42 8.03
CA ILE A 187 15.19 -0.12 8.17
C ILE A 187 14.96 0.20 9.65
N SER A 188 15.24 1.44 10.04
CA SER A 188 14.90 1.95 11.37
C SER A 188 13.48 2.52 11.34
N TRP A 189 12.51 1.67 11.63
CA TRP A 189 11.09 2.03 11.60
C TRP A 189 10.70 3.02 12.70
N SER A 190 9.93 4.03 12.31
CA SER A 190 9.20 4.88 13.25
C SER A 190 8.30 3.99 14.13
N PRO A 191 8.22 4.23 15.46
CA PRO A 191 7.30 3.50 16.32
C PRO A 191 5.81 3.77 16.01
N ARG A 192 5.54 4.74 15.14
CA ARG A 192 4.20 5.01 14.60
C ARG A 192 3.86 4.13 13.40
N ALA A 193 4.86 3.59 12.69
CA ALA A 193 4.61 2.75 11.52
C ALA A 193 4.02 1.40 11.97
N GLN A 194 2.96 1.00 11.28
CA GLN A 194 2.23 -0.22 11.56
C GLN A 194 2.20 -1.08 10.30
N PHE A 195 2.22 -2.40 10.50
CA PHE A 195 1.89 -3.32 9.43
C PHE A 195 0.42 -3.19 9.09
N ILE A 196 0.14 -2.91 7.82
CA ILE A 196 -1.21 -2.88 7.28
C ILE A 196 -1.39 -3.99 6.26
N TRP A 197 -2.62 -4.49 6.17
CA TRP A 197 -3.03 -5.39 5.12
C TRP A 197 -4.55 -5.31 4.89
N GLY A 198 -5.09 -6.24 4.12
CA GLY A 198 -6.52 -6.57 4.15
C GLY A 198 -6.95 -7.22 5.48
N PRO A 199 -8.26 -7.40 5.71
CA PRO A 199 -8.78 -8.05 6.91
C PRO A 199 -8.26 -9.47 7.16
N ASP A 200 -7.80 -10.18 6.14
CA ASP A 200 -7.32 -11.56 6.21
C ASP A 200 -5.90 -11.68 5.64
N LEU A 201 -4.90 -11.74 6.51
CA LEU A 201 -3.47 -11.82 6.15
C LEU A 201 -3.15 -12.92 5.14
N GLU A 202 -3.81 -14.07 5.27
CA GLU A 202 -3.48 -15.26 4.47
C GLU A 202 -4.33 -15.38 3.20
N ARG A 203 -5.39 -14.58 3.05
CA ARG A 203 -6.32 -14.70 1.92
C ARG A 203 -6.45 -13.45 1.07
N ASP A 204 -6.15 -12.29 1.60
CA ASP A 204 -6.17 -11.04 0.83
C ASP A 204 -4.85 -10.90 0.06
N ASN A 205 -4.71 -11.58 -1.07
CA ASN A 205 -3.43 -11.70 -1.76
C ASN A 205 -3.04 -10.44 -2.55
N THR A 206 -3.95 -9.49 -2.74
CA THR A 206 -3.65 -8.22 -3.41
C THR A 206 -4.53 -7.12 -2.86
N ILE A 207 -3.88 -6.05 -2.40
CA ILE A 207 -4.53 -4.87 -1.86
C ILE A 207 -4.04 -3.61 -2.56
N LEU A 208 -4.92 -2.62 -2.65
CA LEU A 208 -4.63 -1.27 -3.09
C LEU A 208 -4.82 -0.34 -1.89
N CYS A 209 -3.76 0.32 -1.43
CA CYS A 209 -3.81 1.24 -0.30
C CYS A 209 -3.47 2.66 -0.73
N ARG A 210 -4.12 3.67 -0.16
CA ARG A 210 -3.78 5.08 -0.41
C ARG A 210 -4.04 5.99 0.78
N ALA A 211 -3.29 7.07 0.84
CA ALA A 211 -3.45 8.17 1.78
C ALA A 211 -3.01 9.50 1.15
N THR A 212 -3.48 10.61 1.70
CA THR A 212 -2.99 11.95 1.37
C THR A 212 -2.08 12.43 2.50
N ILE A 213 -0.90 12.92 2.15
CA ILE A 213 0.01 13.62 3.05
C ILE A 213 -0.16 15.12 2.78
N GLU A 214 -0.37 15.89 3.83
CA GLU A 214 -0.59 17.34 3.80
C GLU A 214 0.72 18.14 3.75
#